data_AF-A0A7Y2J7Q0-F1
#
_entry.id   AF-A0A7Y2J7Q0-F1
#
_cell.length_a   1.000
_cell.length_b   1.000
_cell.length_c   1.000
_cell.angle_alpha   90.00
_cell.angle_beta   90.00
_cell.angle_gamma   90.00
#
_symmetry.space_group_name_H-M   'P 1'
#
loop_
_entity.id
_entity.type
_entity.pdbx_description
1 polymer ?
#
loop_
_entity_poly.entity_id
_entity_poly.type
_entity_poly.pdbx_seq_one_letter_code
_entity_poly.pdbx_strand_id
1 'polypeptide(L)'
;MRKTLFGVIITLVVLFTWKYCGDDDGSRELLREHSTLIEKELKQVGKLIVTEGHFSEVYNYENSKEILGNYLTAEKKALVVVNAEVTVAYDLSLVEYEIDEVEKTLRIISIPEAEIKVNPDLEYYDVQSDFLNPFEAADYNAIKESIRA
;
A
#
# COMPACT_ATOMS: atom_id res chain seq x y z
N MET A 1 -26.96 42.30 59.82
CA MET A 1 -26.91 40.96 59.18
C MET A 1 -27.19 40.98 57.66
N ARG A 2 -28.09 41.81 57.11
CA ARG A 2 -28.34 41.85 55.64
C ARG A 2 -27.14 42.33 54.79
N LYS A 3 -26.34 43.29 55.27
CA LYS A 3 -25.22 43.87 54.49
C LYS A 3 -24.02 42.93 54.31
N THR A 4 -23.75 42.06 55.28
CA THR A 4 -22.68 41.04 55.19
C THR A 4 -23.08 39.89 54.28
N LEU A 5 -24.37 39.55 54.23
CA LEU A 5 -24.91 38.51 53.35
C LEU A 5 -24.74 38.87 51.86
N PHE A 6 -24.98 40.14 51.51
CA PHE A 6 -24.80 40.63 50.13
C PHE A 6 -23.34 40.57 49.67
N GLY A 7 -22.39 40.89 50.56
CA GLY A 7 -20.96 40.77 50.24
C GLY A 7 -20.55 39.34 49.93
N VAL A 8 -20.99 38.38 50.75
CA VAL A 8 -20.70 36.94 50.55
C VAL A 8 -21.26 36.44 49.22
N ILE A 9 -22.48 36.83 48.86
CA ILE A 9 -23.11 36.45 47.58
C ILE A 9 -22.33 37.01 46.39
N ILE A 10 -21.92 38.28 46.44
CA ILE A 10 -21.14 38.90 45.36
C ILE A 10 -19.79 38.19 45.19
N THR A 11 -19.13 37.85 46.30
CA THR A 11 -17.83 37.16 46.24
C THR A 11 -17.97 35.75 45.65
N LEU A 12 -19.06 35.04 45.99
CA LEU A 12 -19.38 33.74 45.40
C LEU A 12 -19.67 33.86 43.90
N VAL A 13 -20.45 34.85 43.47
CA VAL A 13 -20.74 35.06 42.04
C VAL A 13 -19.45 35.35 41.28
N VAL A 14 -18.57 36.22 41.78
CA VAL A 14 -17.29 36.52 41.11
C VAL A 14 -16.41 35.28 41.02
N LEU A 15 -16.29 34.49 42.09
CA LEU A 15 -15.54 33.23 42.09
C LEU A 15 -16.11 32.20 41.11
N PHE A 16 -17.44 32.05 41.07
CA PHE A 16 -18.10 31.15 40.12
C PHE A 16 -17.92 31.61 38.69
N THR A 17 -18.03 32.92 38.42
CA THR A 17 -17.86 33.47 37.08
C THR A 17 -16.41 33.31 36.61
N TRP A 18 -15.43 33.55 37.50
CA TRP A 18 -14.02 33.36 37.18
C TRP A 18 -13.68 31.89 36.92
N LYS A 19 -14.22 30.98 37.73
CA LYS A 19 -14.04 29.53 37.53
C LYS A 19 -14.71 29.02 36.25
N TYR A 20 -15.91 29.51 35.93
CA TYR A 20 -16.64 29.07 34.74
C TYR A 20 -16.09 29.68 33.45
N CYS A 21 -15.47 30.87 33.52
CA CYS A 21 -14.87 31.51 32.35
C CYS A 21 -13.41 31.08 32.10
N GLY A 22 -12.75 30.43 33.06
CA GLY A 22 -11.38 29.92 32.93
C GLY A 22 -11.27 28.44 32.56
N ASP A 23 -12.38 27.69 32.50
CA ASP A 23 -12.42 26.24 32.25
C ASP A 23 -12.53 25.87 30.74
N ASP A 24 -12.21 26.79 29.82
CA ASP A 24 -12.32 26.55 28.36
C ASP A 24 -11.07 25.88 27.73
N ASP A 25 -10.03 25.62 28.53
CA ASP A 25 -8.77 25.01 28.09
C ASP A 25 -8.89 23.52 27.70
N GLY A 26 -9.87 22.80 28.24
CA GLY A 26 -10.06 21.37 27.97
C GLY A 26 -10.41 21.06 26.51
N SER A 27 -10.99 22.01 25.79
CA SER A 27 -11.31 21.86 24.37
C SER A 27 -10.05 21.82 23.50
N ARG A 28 -9.03 22.63 23.82
CA ARG A 28 -7.75 22.69 23.07
C ARG A 28 -6.88 21.46 23.31
N GLU A 29 -6.88 20.92 24.53
CA GLU A 29 -6.16 19.67 24.85
C GLU A 29 -6.76 18.46 24.13
N LEU A 30 -8.09 18.29 24.15
CA LEU A 30 -8.77 17.21 23.42
C LEU A 30 -8.52 17.28 21.91
N LEU A 31 -8.52 18.48 21.33
CA LEU A 31 -8.22 18.68 19.90
C LEU A 31 -6.80 18.28 19.53
N ARG A 32 -5.84 18.61 20.40
CA ARG A 32 -4.45 18.24 20.19
C ARG A 32 -4.28 16.73 20.24
N GLU A 33 -4.91 16.05 21.20
CA GLU A 33 -4.90 14.57 21.28
C GLU A 33 -5.45 13.91 20.01
N HIS A 34 -6.62 14.32 19.53
CA HIS A 34 -7.23 13.73 18.33
C HIS A 34 -6.39 13.94 17.06
N SER A 35 -5.76 15.11 16.92
CA SER A 35 -4.91 15.41 15.76
C SER A 35 -3.64 14.56 15.77
N THR A 36 -3.01 14.37 16.93
CA THR A 36 -1.88 13.44 17.08
C THR A 36 -2.26 11.98 16.80
N LEU A 37 -3.50 11.57 17.11
CA LEU A 37 -3.96 10.22 16.77
C LEU A 37 -4.08 10.03 15.26
N ILE A 38 -4.69 10.98 14.53
CA ILE A 38 -4.80 10.91 13.06
C ILE A 38 -3.42 10.86 12.40
N GLU A 39 -2.50 11.72 12.85
CA GLU A 39 -1.11 11.74 12.36
C GLU A 39 -0.41 10.39 12.60
N LYS A 40 -0.62 9.79 13.78
CA LYS A 40 -0.05 8.49 14.15
C LYS A 40 -0.62 7.36 13.30
N GLU A 41 -1.94 7.31 13.10
CA GLU A 41 -2.58 6.28 12.26
C GLU A 41 -2.11 6.38 10.81
N LEU A 42 -1.97 7.59 10.26
CA LEU A 42 -1.39 7.82 8.92
C LEU A 42 0.05 7.33 8.82
N LYS A 43 0.89 7.59 9.85
CA LYS A 43 2.27 7.08 9.90
C LYS A 43 2.32 5.55 10.04
N GLN A 44 1.29 4.93 10.62
CA GLN A 44 1.26 3.49 10.88
C GLN A 44 0.73 2.70 9.68
N VAL A 45 -0.09 3.31 8.81
CA VAL A 45 -0.53 2.74 7.54
C VAL A 45 0.40 3.17 6.43
N GLY A 46 1.43 2.37 6.14
CA GLY A 46 2.45 2.71 5.14
C GLY A 46 2.02 2.53 3.69
N LYS A 47 0.98 1.73 3.38
CA LYS A 47 0.66 1.39 1.98
C LYS A 47 -0.84 1.29 1.73
N LEU A 48 -1.32 2.05 0.75
CA LEU A 48 -2.68 1.98 0.23
C LEU A 48 -2.69 1.17 -1.06
N ILE A 49 -3.43 0.06 -1.06
CA ILE A 49 -3.71 -0.72 -2.26
C ILE A 49 -5.01 -0.19 -2.87
N VAL A 50 -4.95 0.26 -4.13
CA VAL A 50 -6.07 0.95 -4.79
C VAL A 50 -6.75 0.07 -5.83
N THR A 51 -5.98 -0.75 -6.54
CA THR A 51 -6.52 -1.62 -7.58
C THR A 51 -5.74 -2.92 -7.61
N GLU A 52 -6.49 -4.02 -7.58
CA GLU A 52 -6.00 -5.39 -7.77
C GLU A 52 -6.60 -5.91 -9.08
N GLY A 53 -5.75 -6.45 -9.94
CA GLY A 53 -6.12 -7.07 -11.21
C GLY A 53 -5.58 -8.49 -11.26
N HIS A 54 -6.37 -9.40 -11.84
CA HIS A 54 -5.94 -10.76 -12.13
C HIS A 54 -5.83 -10.94 -13.64
N PHE A 55 -4.69 -11.43 -14.09
CA PHE A 55 -4.39 -11.69 -15.49
C PHE A 55 -4.00 -13.16 -15.66
N SER A 56 -4.52 -13.80 -16.71
CA SER A 56 -4.17 -15.17 -17.04
C SER A 56 -3.85 -15.26 -18.53
N GLU A 57 -2.66 -15.76 -18.85
CA GLU A 57 -2.20 -15.94 -20.23
C GLU A 57 -1.62 -17.33 -20.42
N VAL A 58 -1.82 -17.90 -21.60
CA VAL A 58 -1.24 -19.19 -21.99
C VAL A 58 -0.11 -18.91 -22.98
N TYR A 59 1.10 -19.31 -22.59
CA TYR A 59 2.34 -19.12 -23.33
C TYR A 59 2.90 -20.48 -23.77
N ASN A 60 3.20 -20.64 -25.06
CA ASN A 60 3.87 -21.84 -25.56
C ASN A 60 5.37 -21.58 -25.66
N TYR A 61 6.15 -22.29 -24.84
CA TYR A 61 7.60 -22.31 -24.94
C TYR A 61 8.03 -23.39 -25.95
N GLU A 62 8.86 -23.01 -26.91
CA GLU A 62 9.46 -23.92 -27.88
C GLU A 62 10.94 -23.59 -28.06
N ASN A 63 11.80 -24.60 -28.04
CA ASN A 63 13.22 -24.46 -28.26
C ASN A 63 13.77 -25.63 -29.09
N SER A 64 14.57 -25.30 -30.11
CA SER A 64 15.24 -26.27 -30.97
C SER A 64 16.75 -26.13 -30.87
N LYS A 65 17.45 -27.26 -30.92
CA LYS A 65 18.90 -27.34 -30.83
C LYS A 65 19.44 -28.19 -31.97
N GLU A 66 20.28 -27.60 -32.81
CA GLU A 66 21.01 -28.32 -33.86
C GLU A 66 22.15 -29.13 -33.24
N ILE A 67 22.19 -30.43 -33.54
CA ILE A 67 23.20 -31.36 -33.00
C ILE A 67 24.27 -31.66 -34.05
N LEU A 68 23.88 -31.90 -35.30
CA LEU A 68 24.78 -32.23 -36.42
C LEU A 68 24.53 -31.28 -37.60
N GLY A 69 24.70 -29.98 -37.35
CA GLY A 69 24.27 -28.92 -38.28
C GLY A 69 22.79 -29.10 -38.64
N ASN A 70 22.44 -28.86 -39.90
CA ASN A 70 21.05 -28.92 -40.38
C ASN A 70 20.51 -30.36 -40.57
N TYR A 71 21.30 -31.41 -40.29
CA TYR A 71 20.88 -32.80 -40.54
C TYR A 71 20.16 -33.44 -39.34
N LEU A 72 20.38 -32.91 -38.13
CA LEU A 72 19.75 -33.43 -36.92
C LEU A 72 19.45 -32.29 -35.93
N THR A 73 18.17 -32.10 -35.65
CA THR A 73 17.64 -31.11 -34.71
C THR A 73 16.88 -31.83 -33.61
N ALA A 74 17.07 -31.40 -32.37
CA ALA A 74 16.34 -31.89 -31.20
C ALA A 74 15.51 -30.76 -30.59
N GLU A 75 14.26 -31.04 -30.29
CA GLU A 75 13.27 -30.06 -29.88
C GLU A 75 12.80 -30.28 -28.43
N LYS A 76 12.36 -29.20 -27.80
CA LYS A 76 11.63 -29.22 -26.54
C LYS A 76 10.55 -28.16 -26.54
N LYS A 77 9.45 -28.47 -25.87
CA LYS A 77 8.27 -27.61 -25.79
C LYS A 77 7.56 -27.76 -24.45
N ALA A 78 6.91 -26.70 -24.02
CA ALA A 78 6.05 -26.70 -22.83
C ALA A 78 4.94 -25.67 -23.01
N LEU A 79 3.74 -26.03 -22.56
CA LEU A 79 2.64 -25.09 -22.41
C LEU A 79 2.70 -24.50 -21.00
N VAL A 80 2.83 -23.19 -20.90
CA VAL A 80 2.98 -22.47 -19.63
C VAL A 80 1.76 -21.61 -19.43
N VAL A 81 1.01 -21.85 -18.35
CA VAL A 81 -0.08 -20.97 -17.92
C VAL A 81 0.49 -20.00 -16.91
N VAL A 82 0.36 -18.70 -17.22
CA VAL A 82 0.82 -17.59 -16.41
C VAL A 82 -0.39 -16.98 -15.72
N ASN A 83 -0.44 -17.06 -14.40
CA ASN A 83 -1.46 -16.41 -13.60
C ASN A 83 -0.81 -15.28 -12.81
N ALA A 84 -1.12 -14.03 -13.13
CA ALA A 84 -0.51 -12.87 -12.51
C ALA A 84 -1.52 -12.07 -11.69
N GLU A 85 -1.13 -11.74 -10.46
CA GLU A 85 -1.79 -10.73 -9.65
C GLU A 85 -1.05 -9.40 -9.80
N VAL A 86 -1.77 -8.37 -10.24
CA VAL A 86 -1.26 -7.02 -10.46
C VAL A 86 -1.87 -6.09 -9.41
N THR A 87 -1.03 -5.46 -8.61
CA THR A 87 -1.45 -4.52 -7.58
C THR A 87 -0.90 -3.13 -7.89
N VAL A 88 -1.76 -2.13 -7.93
CA VAL A 88 -1.37 -0.71 -7.96
C VAL A 88 -1.54 -0.14 -6.56
N ALA A 89 -0.43 0.25 -5.95
CA ALA A 89 -0.38 0.74 -4.58
C ALA A 89 0.36 2.08 -4.47
N TYR A 90 0.09 2.81 -3.39
CA TYR A 90 0.78 4.06 -3.05
C TYR A 90 1.36 3.93 -1.65
N ASP A 91 2.59 4.40 -1.46
CA ASP A 91 3.20 4.46 -0.12
C ASP A 91 2.72 5.71 0.61
N LEU A 92 1.78 5.55 1.53
CA LEU A 92 1.18 6.68 2.25
C LEU A 92 2.17 7.39 3.18
N SER A 93 3.29 6.76 3.54
CA SER A 93 4.31 7.42 4.36
C SER A 93 5.05 8.54 3.60
N LEU A 94 4.96 8.53 2.27
CA LEU A 94 5.55 9.54 1.38
C LEU A 94 4.55 10.63 0.96
N VAL A 95 3.32 10.62 1.48
CA VAL A 95 2.32 11.66 1.19
C VAL A 95 2.70 12.95 1.90
N GLU A 96 2.73 14.05 1.15
CA GLU A 96 2.92 15.39 1.73
C GLU A 96 1.56 15.98 2.08
N TYR A 97 1.42 16.45 3.32
CA TYR A 97 0.17 17.03 3.81
C TYR A 97 0.41 18.16 4.81
N GLU A 98 -0.62 18.99 4.95
CA GLU A 98 -0.71 20.06 5.95
C GLU A 98 -1.95 19.84 6.81
N ILE A 99 -1.82 20.11 8.11
CA ILE A 99 -2.93 20.04 9.07
C ILE A 99 -3.34 21.46 9.43
N ASP A 100 -4.60 21.79 9.16
CA ASP A 100 -5.25 22.96 9.73
C ASP A 100 -5.94 22.55 11.04
N GLU A 101 -5.34 22.92 12.18
CA GLU A 101 -5.85 22.57 13.51
C GLU A 101 -7.15 23.32 13.86
N VAL A 102 -7.40 24.48 13.26
CA VAL A 102 -8.57 25.33 13.56
C VAL A 102 -9.80 24.77 12.84
N GLU A 103 -9.65 24.52 11.54
CA GLU A 103 -10.71 23.95 10.70
C GLU A 103 -10.73 22.41 10.75
N LYS A 104 -9.83 21.79 11.52
CA LYS A 104 -9.67 20.33 11.66
C LYS A 104 -9.59 19.62 10.31
N THR A 105 -8.90 20.24 9.37
CA THR A 105 -8.84 19.80 7.98
C THR A 105 -7.43 19.35 7.66
N LEU A 106 -7.31 18.13 7.11
CA LEU A 106 -6.05 17.63 6.55
C LEU A 106 -6.06 17.88 5.05
N ARG A 107 -5.10 18.68 4.57
CA ARG A 107 -4.92 19.00 3.15
C ARG A 107 -3.74 18.19 2.61
N ILE A 108 -4.02 17.29 1.67
CA ILE A 108 -2.99 16.58 0.91
C ILE A 108 -2.42 17.55 -0.13
N ILE A 109 -1.11 17.75 -0.10
CA ILE A 109 -0.37 18.59 -1.06
C ILE A 109 0.01 17.75 -2.28
N SER A 110 0.57 16.56 -2.05
CA SER A 110 0.98 15.66 -3.10
C SER A 110 0.84 14.20 -2.68
N ILE A 111 0.50 13.37 -3.66
CA ILE A 111 0.47 11.91 -3.55
C ILE A 111 1.71 11.39 -4.28
N PRO A 112 2.43 10.40 -3.73
CA PRO A 112 3.58 9.81 -4.40
C PRO A 112 3.19 9.09 -5.70
N GLU A 113 4.19 8.72 -6.49
CA GLU A 113 3.97 7.89 -7.67
C GLU A 113 3.46 6.49 -7.27
N ALA A 114 2.67 5.89 -8.16
CA ALA A 114 2.12 4.57 -7.95
C ALA A 114 3.22 3.49 -8.08
N GLU A 115 3.25 2.58 -7.12
CA GLU A 115 4.03 1.35 -7.17
C GLU A 115 3.17 0.24 -7.79
N ILE A 116 3.58 -0.25 -8.95
CA ILE A 116 2.93 -1.40 -9.61
C ILE A 116 3.71 -2.66 -9.23
N LYS A 117 3.01 -3.62 -8.61
CA LYS A 117 3.55 -4.95 -8.33
C LYS A 117 2.87 -5.98 -9.19
N VAL A 118 3.65 -6.80 -9.88
CA VAL A 118 3.17 -7.92 -10.67
C VAL A 118 3.73 -9.20 -10.06
N ASN A 119 2.85 -10.09 -9.62
CA ASN A 119 3.21 -11.37 -9.02
C ASN A 119 2.69 -12.51 -9.92
N PRO A 120 3.49 -12.96 -10.90
CA PRO A 120 3.12 -14.08 -11.76
C PRO A 120 3.45 -15.42 -11.09
N ASP A 121 2.50 -16.34 -11.18
CA ASP A 121 2.65 -17.78 -10.91
C ASP A 121 2.63 -18.56 -12.23
N LEU A 122 3.49 -19.58 -12.32
CA LEU A 122 3.75 -20.31 -13.56
C LEU A 122 3.39 -21.78 -13.38
N GLU A 123 2.44 -22.25 -14.18
CA GLU A 123 2.05 -23.66 -14.23
C GLU A 123 2.51 -24.27 -15.55
N TYR A 124 3.26 -25.38 -15.46
CA TYR A 124 3.82 -26.06 -16.62
C TYR A 124 3.00 -27.28 -16.98
N TYR A 125 2.49 -27.29 -18.20
CA TYR A 125 1.71 -28.35 -18.81
C TYR A 125 2.40 -28.85 -20.08
N ASP A 126 2.09 -30.10 -20.44
CA ASP A 126 2.57 -30.75 -21.66
C ASP A 126 4.07 -30.56 -21.92
N VAL A 127 4.88 -30.78 -20.88
CA VAL A 127 6.34 -30.64 -20.95
C VAL A 127 6.89 -31.84 -21.73
N GLN A 128 7.36 -31.58 -22.95
CA GLN A 128 7.91 -32.59 -23.85
C GLN A 128 9.31 -32.19 -24.29
N SER A 129 10.24 -33.14 -24.31
CA SER A 129 11.62 -32.89 -24.74
C SER A 129 12.19 -34.11 -25.42
N ASP A 130 12.92 -33.89 -26.50
CA ASP A 130 13.73 -34.92 -27.14
C ASP A 130 14.91 -35.32 -26.25
N PHE A 131 15.34 -36.58 -26.37
CA PHE A 131 16.44 -37.14 -25.57
C PHE A 131 17.74 -36.32 -25.66
N LEU A 132 17.98 -35.66 -26.80
CA LEU A 132 19.20 -34.86 -27.05
C LEU A 132 19.03 -33.36 -26.69
N ASN A 133 17.84 -32.92 -26.29
CA ASN A 133 17.55 -31.56 -25.83
C ASN A 133 16.59 -31.58 -24.62
N PRO A 134 17.00 -32.14 -23.47
CA PRO A 134 16.17 -32.13 -22.27
C PRO A 134 15.98 -30.71 -21.71
N PHE A 135 14.97 -30.54 -20.87
CA PHE A 135 14.81 -29.32 -20.07
C PHE A 135 15.91 -29.21 -19.01
N GLU A 136 16.50 -28.02 -18.94
CA GLU A 136 17.51 -27.66 -17.95
C GLU A 136 17.00 -26.52 -17.06
N ALA A 137 17.61 -26.31 -15.90
CA ALA A 137 17.25 -25.20 -15.00
C ALA A 137 17.30 -23.83 -15.70
N ALA A 138 18.19 -23.67 -16.69
CA ALA A 138 18.30 -22.47 -17.49
C ALA A 138 17.03 -22.18 -18.32
N ASP A 139 16.33 -23.21 -18.82
CA ASP A 139 15.10 -23.04 -19.61
C ASP A 139 13.97 -22.46 -18.75
N TYR A 140 13.80 -22.97 -17.52
CA TYR A 140 12.80 -22.45 -16.59
C TYR A 140 13.07 -21.00 -16.19
N ASN A 141 14.36 -20.63 -16.03
CA ASN A 141 14.75 -19.25 -15.78
C ASN A 141 14.47 -18.36 -17.00
N ALA A 142 14.76 -18.84 -18.21
CA ALA A 142 14.50 -18.10 -19.44
C ALA A 142 13.00 -17.84 -19.63
N ILE A 143 12.14 -18.83 -19.39
CA ILE A 143 10.67 -18.68 -19.42
C ILE A 143 10.21 -17.64 -18.38
N LYS A 144 10.75 -17.71 -17.16
CA LYS A 144 10.41 -16.76 -16.10
C LYS A 144 10.85 -15.32 -16.43
N GLU A 145 11.99 -15.16 -17.10
CA GLU A 145 12.52 -13.86 -17.48
C GLU A 145 11.71 -13.25 -18.64
N SER A 146 11.30 -14.05 -19.62
CA SER A 146 10.46 -13.57 -20.74
C SER A 146 9.09 -13.05 -20.31
N ILE A 147 8.57 -13.51 -19.18
CA ILE A 147 7.26 -13.09 -18.63
C ILE A 147 7.38 -11.80 -17.79
N ARG A 148 8.57 -11.50 -17.29
CA ARG A 148 8.84 -10.31 -16.46
C ARG A 148 9.29 -9.09 -17.25
N ALA A 149 9.73 -9.28 -18.49
CA ALA A 149 10.22 -8.24 -19.40
C ALA A 149 9.07 -7.47 -20.05
#